data_AF-A0A6C0ACA9-F1
#
_entry.id   AF-A0A6C0ACA9-F1
#
_cell.length_a   1.000
_cell.length_b   1.000
_cell.length_c   1.000
_cell.angle_alpha   90.00
_cell.angle_beta   90.00
_cell.angle_gamma   90.00
#
_symmetry.space_group_name_H-M   'P 1'
#
loop_
_entity.id
_entity.type
_entity.pdbx_description
1 polymer ?
#
loop_
_entity_poly.entity_id
_entity_poly.type
_entity_poly.pdbx_seq_one_letter_code
_entity_poly.pdbx_strand_id
1 'polypeptide(L)'
;MIFQPKNRDELKEAVNLWCHDNKKSLKKYGNISDWNTNLVTDMNGIFSFSQFNGDISQWDTSSVKDMNGMFYGSKFNGDISQWDISNVTNMKYMFYYSQFNRDISKWDTSLVADMSHMFYHSQFNKDISKWDTSNVTNMSCMFSDSQFNRNISKWDTLNVTDMSCMFYGSKFNKDISKWNTSNVTNMRGMFKHSQFNGDISEWNTSSITDMSDMFYFSQFNGDINKWNTSRVTNMSYMFSGSKFNGDISKWNTSKVKNMYSMFCYSQFNGDISKWDTSLVTDINDIGIKIVKKWTIIKVDKKDIKCCVLLQPIENEFIKCSTCNNCFDISIKEGWIDDKNSCPMCTVEWKNNKVYLMK
;
A
#
# COMPACT_ATOMS: atom_id res chain seq x y z
N MET A 1 -2.40 -43.07 27.89
CA MET A 1 -3.44 -42.02 27.79
C MET A 1 -2.91 -40.97 26.83
N ILE A 2 -3.65 -40.64 25.78
CA ILE A 2 -3.24 -39.58 24.83
C ILE A 2 -3.43 -38.24 25.53
N PHE A 3 -2.45 -37.34 25.44
CA PHE A 3 -2.59 -35.99 25.97
C PHE A 3 -3.66 -35.23 25.18
N GLN A 4 -4.64 -34.67 25.91
CA GLN A 4 -5.76 -33.91 25.35
C GLN A 4 -5.87 -32.59 26.12
N PRO A 5 -5.26 -31.49 25.65
CA PRO A 5 -5.36 -30.19 26.29
C PRO A 5 -6.80 -29.68 26.22
N LYS A 6 -7.31 -29.13 27.33
CA LYS A 6 -8.68 -28.60 27.41
C LYS A 6 -8.83 -27.17 26.90
N ASN A 7 -7.72 -26.47 26.75
CA ASN A 7 -7.68 -25.06 26.37
C ASN A 7 -6.30 -24.69 25.80
N ARG A 8 -6.19 -23.45 25.33
CA ARG A 8 -4.96 -22.87 24.80
C ARG A 8 -3.77 -22.96 25.76
N ASP A 9 -3.97 -22.68 27.05
CA ASP A 9 -2.88 -22.56 28.01
C ASP A 9 -2.24 -23.93 28.29
N GLU A 10 -3.06 -24.98 28.44
CA GLU A 10 -2.57 -26.35 28.57
C GLU A 10 -1.78 -26.79 27.33
N LEU A 11 -2.28 -26.48 26.13
CA LEU A 11 -1.57 -26.79 24.88
C LEU A 11 -0.26 -25.99 24.77
N LYS A 12 -0.29 -24.70 25.11
CA LYS A 12 0.89 -23.82 25.06
C LYS A 12 1.96 -24.27 26.06
N GLU A 13 1.60 -24.68 27.27
CA GLU A 13 2.55 -25.25 28.24
C GLU A 13 3.23 -26.48 27.66
N ALA A 14 2.45 -27.41 27.09
CA ALA A 14 2.98 -28.65 26.51
C ALA A 14 3.88 -28.38 25.30
N VAL A 15 3.48 -27.48 24.39
CA VAL A 15 4.29 -27.05 23.25
C VAL A 15 5.59 -26.39 23.70
N ASN A 16 5.52 -25.47 24.67
CA ASN A 16 6.71 -24.81 25.21
C ASN A 16 7.68 -25.84 25.79
N LEU A 17 7.17 -26.80 26.57
CA LEU A 17 8.00 -27.88 27.11
C LEU A 17 8.59 -28.75 25.99
N TRP A 18 7.81 -29.08 24.96
CA TRP A 18 8.30 -29.84 23.81
C TRP A 18 9.45 -29.13 23.08
N CYS A 19 9.35 -27.82 22.91
CA CYS A 19 10.35 -27.01 22.22
C CYS A 19 11.64 -26.81 23.04
N HIS A 20 11.57 -26.78 24.37
CA HIS A 20 12.73 -26.54 25.25
C HIS A 20 13.36 -27.83 25.80
N ASP A 21 12.54 -28.83 26.14
CA ASP A 21 12.98 -30.13 26.67
C ASP A 21 12.06 -31.24 26.14
N ASN A 22 12.35 -31.66 24.91
CA ASN A 22 11.62 -32.70 24.21
C ASN A 22 11.52 -34.00 25.01
N LYS A 23 12.59 -34.40 25.74
CA LYS A 23 12.60 -35.66 26.51
C LYS A 23 11.63 -35.59 27.68
N LYS A 24 11.57 -34.46 28.39
CA LYS A 24 10.61 -34.26 29.49
C LYS A 24 9.18 -34.15 28.96
N SER A 25 8.99 -33.48 27.83
CA SER A 25 7.68 -33.39 27.18
C SER A 25 7.19 -34.77 26.74
N LEU A 26 8.02 -35.56 26.07
CA LEU A 26 7.69 -36.92 25.62
C LEU A 26 7.27 -37.83 26.78
N LYS A 27 7.93 -37.72 27.95
CA LYS A 27 7.55 -38.46 29.16
C LYS A 27 6.23 -37.98 29.77
N LYS A 28 5.94 -36.67 29.73
CA LYS A 28 4.76 -36.07 30.37
C LYS A 28 3.50 -36.16 29.49
N TYR A 29 3.65 -35.90 28.20
CA TYR A 29 2.55 -35.69 27.25
C TYR A 29 2.55 -36.66 26.07
N GLY A 30 3.58 -37.50 25.92
CA GLY A 30 3.75 -38.32 24.71
C GLY A 30 4.26 -37.51 23.51
N ASN A 31 4.27 -38.11 22.32
CA ASN A 31 4.73 -37.46 21.10
C ASN A 31 3.76 -36.37 20.67
N ILE A 32 4.28 -35.20 20.27
CA ILE A 32 3.47 -34.05 19.84
C ILE A 32 2.54 -34.37 18.66
N SER A 33 2.94 -35.29 17.78
CA SER A 33 2.13 -35.73 16.64
C SER A 33 0.82 -36.42 17.07
N ASP A 34 0.80 -36.99 18.27
CA ASP A 34 -0.29 -37.87 18.73
C ASP A 34 -1.25 -37.13 19.68
N TRP A 35 -1.00 -35.85 19.96
CA TRP A 35 -1.84 -35.07 20.87
C TRP A 35 -3.23 -34.84 20.28
N ASN A 36 -4.28 -35.07 21.08
CA ASN A 36 -5.65 -34.83 20.67
C ASN A 36 -6.05 -33.37 20.99
N THR A 37 -6.07 -32.50 19.97
CA THR A 37 -6.35 -31.07 20.14
C THR A 37 -7.81 -30.67 19.93
N ASN A 38 -8.74 -31.63 19.82
CA ASN A 38 -10.13 -31.40 19.42
C ASN A 38 -10.96 -30.48 20.34
N LEU A 39 -10.52 -30.27 21.59
CA LEU A 39 -11.17 -29.35 22.54
C LEU A 39 -10.65 -27.92 22.47
N VAL A 40 -9.52 -27.70 21.77
CA VAL A 40 -8.87 -26.39 21.73
C VAL A 40 -9.56 -25.52 20.69
N THR A 41 -10.08 -24.38 21.13
CA THR A 41 -10.75 -23.40 20.27
C THR A 41 -9.87 -22.19 19.94
N ASP A 42 -8.73 -22.04 20.62
CA ASP A 42 -7.80 -20.92 20.47
C ASP A 42 -6.36 -21.46 20.36
N MET A 43 -5.72 -21.19 19.21
CA MET A 43 -4.34 -21.55 18.92
C MET A 43 -3.42 -20.33 18.77
N ASN A 44 -3.83 -19.18 19.31
CA ASN A 44 -3.10 -17.93 19.24
C ASN A 44 -1.65 -18.10 19.75
N GLY A 45 -0.68 -17.80 18.90
CA GLY A 45 0.73 -17.74 19.27
C GLY A 45 1.34 -19.05 19.76
N ILE A 46 0.73 -20.22 19.51
CA ILE A 46 1.21 -21.50 20.07
C ILE A 46 2.66 -21.82 19.68
N PHE A 47 3.07 -21.51 18.45
CA PHE A 47 4.43 -21.71 17.95
C PHE A 47 5.15 -20.39 17.62
N SER A 48 4.69 -19.26 18.16
CA SER A 48 5.33 -17.96 17.96
C SER A 48 6.81 -18.00 18.38
N PHE A 49 7.69 -17.53 17.48
CA PHE A 49 9.15 -17.56 17.51
C PHE A 49 9.79 -18.94 17.72
N SER A 50 9.03 -20.01 17.59
CA SER A 50 9.53 -21.36 17.83
C SER A 50 10.43 -21.84 16.71
N GLN A 51 11.47 -22.60 17.09
CA GLN A 51 12.30 -23.36 16.15
C GLN A 51 11.64 -24.70 15.75
N PHE A 52 10.43 -24.97 16.25
CA PHE A 52 9.68 -26.19 15.95
C PHE A 52 9.42 -26.36 14.45
N ASN A 53 9.68 -27.56 13.96
CA ASN A 53 9.40 -27.99 12.58
C ASN A 53 9.05 -29.49 12.52
N GLY A 54 8.48 -30.02 13.61
CA GLY A 54 8.03 -31.41 13.69
C GLY A 54 6.65 -31.61 13.06
N ASP A 55 6.20 -32.86 13.01
CA ASP A 55 4.90 -33.21 12.48
C ASP A 55 3.77 -32.90 13.47
N ILE A 56 2.76 -32.18 12.98
CA ILE A 56 1.48 -31.86 13.64
C ILE A 56 0.31 -32.01 12.66
N SER A 57 0.51 -32.75 11.56
CA SER A 57 -0.49 -32.95 10.51
C SER A 57 -1.77 -33.64 11.02
N GLN A 58 -1.65 -34.42 12.10
CA GLN A 58 -2.75 -35.18 12.72
C GLN A 58 -3.49 -34.40 13.82
N TRP A 59 -3.13 -33.15 14.08
CA TRP A 59 -3.86 -32.32 15.04
C TRP A 59 -5.28 -32.05 14.53
N ASP A 60 -6.25 -32.32 15.40
CA ASP A 60 -7.64 -31.95 15.18
C ASP A 60 -7.81 -30.45 15.41
N THR A 61 -8.10 -29.73 14.33
CA THR A 61 -8.27 -28.27 14.29
C THR A 61 -9.72 -27.86 14.09
N SER A 62 -10.66 -28.80 13.98
CA SER A 62 -12.05 -28.52 13.60
C SER A 62 -12.79 -27.62 14.59
N SER A 63 -12.34 -27.56 15.85
CA SER A 63 -12.92 -26.68 16.88
C SER A 63 -12.27 -25.30 16.96
N VAL A 64 -11.15 -25.07 16.26
CA VAL A 64 -10.34 -23.86 16.37
C VAL A 64 -11.05 -22.68 15.72
N LYS A 65 -11.09 -21.55 16.42
CA LYS A 65 -11.68 -20.28 15.98
C LYS A 65 -10.64 -19.19 15.79
N ASP A 66 -9.57 -19.20 16.59
CA ASP A 66 -8.50 -18.19 16.54
C ASP A 66 -7.14 -18.85 16.27
N MET A 67 -6.49 -18.46 15.18
CA MET A 67 -5.12 -18.88 14.80
C MET A 67 -4.14 -17.69 14.75
N ASN A 68 -4.46 -16.58 15.40
CA ASN A 68 -3.68 -15.37 15.39
C ASN A 68 -2.22 -15.63 15.79
N GLY A 69 -1.29 -15.31 14.91
CA GLY A 69 0.14 -15.39 15.18
C GLY A 69 0.64 -16.79 15.54
N MET A 70 -0.12 -17.86 15.24
CA MET A 70 0.23 -19.23 15.63
C MET A 70 1.66 -19.60 15.24
N PHE A 71 2.12 -19.20 14.05
CA PHE A 71 3.48 -19.42 13.53
C PHE A 71 4.26 -18.12 13.30
N TYR A 72 3.93 -17.05 14.02
CA TYR A 72 4.66 -15.77 13.96
C TYR A 72 6.17 -16.00 14.18
N GLY A 73 7.03 -15.62 13.23
CA GLY A 73 8.49 -15.77 13.32
C GLY A 73 8.97 -17.21 13.46
N SER A 74 8.12 -18.20 13.21
CA SER A 74 8.44 -19.62 13.39
C SER A 74 9.27 -20.18 12.23
N LYS A 75 10.07 -21.21 12.52
CA LYS A 75 10.74 -22.05 11.51
C LYS A 75 9.83 -23.13 10.91
N PHE A 76 8.60 -23.24 11.39
CA PHE A 76 7.67 -24.27 10.95
C PHE A 76 7.40 -24.22 9.44
N ASN A 77 7.56 -25.36 8.79
CA ASN A 77 7.28 -25.59 7.37
C ASN A 77 6.79 -27.03 7.12
N GLY A 78 6.12 -27.61 8.13
CA GLY A 78 5.48 -28.92 8.07
C GLY A 78 4.17 -28.88 7.28
N ASP A 79 3.66 -30.06 6.91
CA ASP A 79 2.39 -30.17 6.18
C ASP A 79 1.19 -29.99 7.13
N ILE A 80 0.32 -29.04 6.79
CA ILE A 80 -0.94 -28.72 7.48
C ILE A 80 -2.10 -28.63 6.47
N SER A 81 -1.92 -29.23 5.29
CA SER A 81 -2.91 -29.19 4.20
C SER A 81 -4.22 -29.91 4.53
N GLN A 82 -4.20 -30.81 5.52
CA GLN A 82 -5.36 -31.60 5.97
C GLN A 82 -6.05 -31.01 7.20
N TRP A 83 -5.57 -29.88 7.73
CA TRP A 83 -6.24 -29.22 8.84
C TRP A 83 -7.62 -28.71 8.44
N ASP A 84 -8.59 -28.91 9.32
CA ASP A 84 -9.92 -28.35 9.20
C ASP A 84 -9.92 -26.97 9.85
N ILE A 85 -9.98 -25.94 9.02
CA ILE A 85 -10.01 -24.53 9.45
C ILE A 85 -11.39 -23.91 9.25
N SER A 86 -12.44 -24.70 8.96
CA SER A 86 -13.74 -24.16 8.55
C SER A 86 -14.43 -23.33 9.63
N ASN A 87 -14.00 -23.47 10.89
CA ASN A 87 -14.50 -22.69 12.04
C ASN A 87 -13.60 -21.50 12.41
N VAL A 88 -12.47 -21.30 11.73
CA VAL A 88 -11.52 -20.23 12.03
C VAL A 88 -12.06 -18.90 11.50
N THR A 89 -12.13 -17.92 12.40
CA THR A 89 -12.57 -16.56 12.05
C THR A 89 -11.42 -15.54 12.04
N ASN A 90 -10.28 -15.87 12.65
CA ASN A 90 -9.15 -14.96 12.82
C ASN A 90 -7.82 -15.62 12.44
N MET A 91 -7.16 -15.12 11.39
CA MET A 91 -5.85 -15.59 10.89
C MET A 91 -4.78 -14.50 10.89
N LYS A 92 -5.02 -13.38 11.57
CA LYS A 92 -4.08 -12.27 11.59
C LYS A 92 -2.70 -12.72 12.08
N TYR A 93 -1.64 -12.20 11.46
CA TYR A 93 -0.25 -12.55 11.78
C TYR A 93 0.15 -14.04 11.70
N MET A 94 -0.70 -14.97 11.25
CA MET A 94 -0.48 -16.42 11.40
C MET A 94 0.90 -16.88 10.90
N PHE A 95 1.36 -16.36 9.75
CA PHE A 95 2.66 -16.65 9.13
C PHE A 95 3.56 -15.40 8.98
N TYR A 96 3.39 -14.42 9.86
CA TYR A 96 4.22 -13.22 9.91
C TYR A 96 5.70 -13.57 10.15
N TYR A 97 6.64 -13.08 9.32
CA TYR A 97 8.07 -13.49 9.32
C TYR A 97 8.30 -15.02 9.27
N SER A 98 7.36 -15.81 8.73
CA SER A 98 7.45 -17.27 8.71
C SER A 98 8.21 -17.80 7.49
N GLN A 99 8.86 -18.96 7.67
CA GLN A 99 9.44 -19.75 6.57
C GLN A 99 8.43 -20.67 5.88
N PHE A 100 7.18 -20.70 6.36
CA PHE A 100 6.14 -21.57 5.86
C PHE A 100 5.88 -21.35 4.36
N ASN A 101 5.92 -22.43 3.58
CA ASN A 101 5.67 -22.42 2.14
C ASN A 101 5.11 -23.78 1.66
N ARG A 102 4.12 -24.32 2.39
CA ARG A 102 3.39 -25.54 2.03
C ARG A 102 2.02 -25.23 1.46
N ASP A 103 1.44 -26.24 0.81
CA ASP A 103 0.12 -26.11 0.18
C ASP A 103 -0.97 -26.02 1.26
N ILE A 104 -1.78 -24.97 1.15
CA ILE A 104 -2.97 -24.69 1.98
C ILE A 104 -4.16 -24.29 1.08
N SER A 105 -4.12 -24.67 -0.19
CA SER A 105 -5.12 -24.31 -1.21
C SER A 105 -6.51 -24.92 -0.95
N LYS A 106 -6.59 -25.96 -0.11
CA LYS A 106 -7.82 -26.70 0.23
C LYS A 106 -8.51 -26.21 1.49
N TRP A 107 -7.92 -25.24 2.19
CA TRP A 107 -8.50 -24.67 3.39
C TRP A 107 -9.81 -23.94 3.08
N ASP A 108 -10.84 -24.20 3.88
CA ASP A 108 -12.11 -23.49 3.83
C ASP A 108 -12.01 -22.19 4.64
N THR A 109 -11.74 -21.09 3.96
CA THR A 109 -11.57 -19.76 4.57
C THR A 109 -12.87 -18.97 4.68
N SER A 110 -14.03 -19.58 4.40
CA SER A 110 -15.30 -18.87 4.28
C SER A 110 -15.73 -18.12 5.54
N LEU A 111 -15.28 -18.52 6.74
CA LEU A 111 -15.59 -17.80 7.99
C LEU A 111 -14.51 -16.80 8.43
N VAL A 112 -13.38 -16.71 7.72
CA VAL A 112 -12.27 -15.83 8.11
C VAL A 112 -12.64 -14.37 7.87
N ALA A 113 -12.60 -13.56 8.93
CA ALA A 113 -12.90 -12.13 8.87
C ALA A 113 -11.64 -11.24 8.81
N ASP A 114 -10.52 -11.69 9.40
CA ASP A 114 -9.27 -10.93 9.48
C ASP A 114 -8.08 -11.75 8.99
N MET A 115 -7.47 -11.29 7.89
CA MET A 115 -6.24 -11.84 7.30
C MET A 115 -5.06 -10.84 7.37
N SER A 116 -5.20 -9.78 8.18
CA SER A 116 -4.18 -8.74 8.27
C SER A 116 -2.83 -9.31 8.68
N HIS A 117 -1.78 -8.85 8.01
CA HIS A 117 -0.39 -9.26 8.25
C HIS A 117 -0.09 -10.77 8.12
N MET A 118 -1.01 -11.60 7.62
CA MET A 118 -0.89 -13.06 7.66
C MET A 118 0.42 -13.56 7.01
N PHE A 119 0.86 -12.97 5.89
CA PHE A 119 2.07 -13.34 5.16
C PHE A 119 3.11 -12.20 5.06
N TYR A 120 3.09 -11.27 6.01
CA TYR A 120 4.07 -10.18 6.10
C TYR A 120 5.51 -10.74 6.24
N HIS A 121 6.45 -10.31 5.39
CA HIS A 121 7.80 -10.87 5.25
C HIS A 121 7.86 -12.41 5.18
N SER A 122 6.83 -13.05 4.60
CA SER A 122 6.77 -14.50 4.47
C SER A 122 7.46 -15.00 3.20
N GLN A 123 7.95 -16.25 3.26
CA GLN A 123 8.41 -17.00 2.08
C GLN A 123 7.27 -17.67 1.30
N PHE A 124 6.03 -17.55 1.78
CA PHE A 124 4.86 -18.19 1.18
C PHE A 124 4.63 -17.74 -0.26
N ASN A 125 4.55 -18.70 -1.19
CA ASN A 125 4.26 -18.44 -2.60
C ASN A 125 3.51 -19.63 -3.26
N LYS A 126 2.51 -20.16 -2.56
CA LYS A 126 1.62 -21.22 -3.05
C LYS A 126 0.28 -20.67 -3.52
N ASP A 127 -0.46 -21.50 -4.25
CA ASP A 127 -1.75 -21.13 -4.80
C ASP A 127 -2.80 -21.04 -3.68
N ILE A 128 -3.49 -19.91 -3.62
CA ILE A 128 -4.61 -19.61 -2.72
C ILE A 128 -5.76 -18.96 -3.50
N SER A 129 -5.79 -19.15 -4.82
CA SER A 129 -6.80 -18.58 -5.71
C SER A 129 -8.22 -19.09 -5.47
N LYS A 130 -8.36 -20.20 -4.72
CA LYS A 130 -9.63 -20.84 -4.36
C LYS A 130 -10.13 -20.49 -2.96
N TRP A 131 -9.37 -19.71 -2.19
CA TRP A 131 -9.84 -19.24 -0.90
C TRP A 131 -11.09 -18.39 -1.07
N ASP A 132 -12.06 -18.64 -0.21
CA ASP A 132 -13.23 -17.78 -0.08
C ASP A 132 -12.85 -16.59 0.82
N THR A 133 -12.89 -15.39 0.24
CA THR A 133 -12.58 -14.14 0.93
C THR A 133 -13.81 -13.28 1.16
N SER A 134 -15.02 -13.80 0.89
CA SER A 134 -16.26 -12.99 0.92
C SER A 134 -16.56 -12.40 2.29
N ASN A 135 -16.09 -13.02 3.38
CA ASN A 135 -16.26 -12.52 4.75
C ASN A 135 -15.08 -11.70 5.28
N VAL A 136 -13.99 -11.57 4.51
CA VAL A 136 -12.80 -10.85 4.95
C VAL A 136 -13.06 -9.35 4.92
N THR A 137 -12.86 -8.68 6.05
CA THR A 137 -12.98 -7.22 6.17
C THR A 137 -11.64 -6.49 6.22
N ASN A 138 -10.56 -7.19 6.62
CA ASN A 138 -9.23 -6.61 6.77
C ASN A 138 -8.16 -7.45 6.07
N MET A 139 -7.49 -6.85 5.08
CA MET A 139 -6.35 -7.43 4.34
C MET A 139 -5.08 -6.60 4.49
N SER A 140 -5.05 -5.67 5.46
CA SER A 140 -3.91 -4.76 5.62
C SER A 140 -2.61 -5.53 5.85
N CYS A 141 -1.54 -5.09 5.18
CA CYS A 141 -0.20 -5.66 5.24
C CYS A 141 -0.09 -7.16 4.92
N MET A 142 -1.12 -7.83 4.36
CA MET A 142 -1.16 -9.28 4.22
C MET A 142 0.05 -9.84 3.45
N PHE A 143 0.49 -9.18 2.38
CA PHE A 143 1.62 -9.59 1.53
C PHE A 143 2.76 -8.56 1.49
N SER A 144 2.85 -7.69 2.50
CA SER A 144 3.96 -6.73 2.60
C SER A 144 5.29 -7.46 2.72
N ASP A 145 6.27 -7.06 1.90
CA ASP A 145 7.60 -7.64 1.79
C ASP A 145 7.62 -9.18 1.64
N SER A 146 6.54 -9.72 1.08
CA SER A 146 6.34 -11.16 0.85
C SER A 146 6.92 -11.61 -0.50
N GLN A 147 7.24 -12.91 -0.62
CA GLN A 147 7.57 -13.53 -1.93
C GLN A 147 6.31 -13.90 -2.75
N PHE A 148 5.11 -13.67 -2.21
CA PHE A 148 3.86 -14.03 -2.87
C PHE A 148 3.66 -13.34 -4.21
N ASN A 149 3.45 -14.12 -5.28
CA ASN A 149 3.18 -13.62 -6.62
C ASN A 149 2.27 -14.57 -7.42
N ARG A 150 1.18 -15.02 -6.80
CA ARG A 150 0.19 -15.94 -7.42
C ARG A 150 -1.10 -15.20 -7.77
N ASN A 151 -1.90 -15.84 -8.63
CA ASN A 151 -3.15 -15.26 -9.09
C ASN A 151 -4.19 -15.23 -7.95
N ILE A 152 -4.73 -14.06 -7.66
CA ILE A 152 -5.81 -13.82 -6.68
C ILE A 152 -6.92 -12.94 -7.28
N SER A 153 -7.01 -12.89 -8.61
CA SER A 153 -8.02 -12.12 -9.36
C SER A 153 -9.47 -12.52 -9.04
N LYS A 154 -9.69 -13.72 -8.49
CA LYS A 154 -11.01 -14.28 -8.17
C LYS A 154 -11.47 -14.03 -6.74
N TRP A 155 -10.64 -13.41 -5.91
CA TRP A 155 -11.02 -13.09 -4.54
C TRP A 155 -12.20 -12.10 -4.51
N ASP A 156 -13.20 -12.41 -3.70
CA ASP A 156 -14.26 -11.48 -3.36
C ASP A 156 -13.73 -10.48 -2.35
N THR A 157 -13.71 -9.21 -2.74
CA THR A 157 -13.17 -8.09 -1.96
C THR A 157 -14.27 -7.11 -1.54
N LEU A 158 -15.55 -7.42 -1.81
CA LEU A 158 -16.68 -6.53 -1.53
C LEU A 158 -16.72 -6.07 -0.08
N ASN A 159 -16.45 -6.94 0.88
CA ASN A 159 -16.52 -6.62 2.31
C ASN A 159 -15.22 -6.03 2.90
N VAL A 160 -14.15 -5.93 2.10
CA VAL A 160 -12.86 -5.42 2.58
C VAL A 160 -12.94 -3.91 2.76
N THR A 161 -12.59 -3.44 3.97
CA THR A 161 -12.54 -2.01 4.31
C THR A 161 -11.12 -1.47 4.39
N ASP A 162 -10.13 -2.32 4.67
CA ASP A 162 -8.71 -1.94 4.82
C ASP A 162 -7.79 -2.81 3.97
N MET A 163 -7.10 -2.16 3.01
CA MET A 163 -6.07 -2.73 2.15
C MET A 163 -4.71 -2.04 2.33
N SER A 164 -4.53 -1.28 3.41
CA SER A 164 -3.30 -0.52 3.65
C SER A 164 -2.07 -1.43 3.67
N CYS A 165 -1.01 -1.01 2.99
CA CYS A 165 0.27 -1.70 2.86
C CYS A 165 0.18 -3.16 2.36
N MET A 166 -0.94 -3.60 1.76
CA MET A 166 -1.14 -5.00 1.39
C MET A 166 -0.02 -5.58 0.52
N PHE A 167 0.54 -4.79 -0.39
CA PHE A 167 1.65 -5.17 -1.28
C PHE A 167 2.88 -4.24 -1.15
N TYR A 168 3.06 -3.60 0.01
CA TYR A 168 4.25 -2.81 0.31
C TYR A 168 5.52 -3.65 0.07
N GLY A 169 6.49 -3.15 -0.69
CA GLY A 169 7.76 -3.84 -0.99
C GLY A 169 7.62 -5.19 -1.72
N SER A 170 6.42 -5.54 -2.16
CA SER A 170 6.14 -6.85 -2.75
C SER A 170 6.53 -6.94 -4.22
N LYS A 171 6.87 -8.16 -4.67
CA LYS A 171 7.06 -8.51 -6.10
C LYS A 171 5.74 -8.84 -6.81
N PHE A 172 4.61 -8.74 -6.12
CA PHE A 172 3.29 -9.02 -6.67
C PHE A 172 3.01 -8.14 -7.89
N ASN A 173 2.67 -8.78 -9.01
CA ASN A 173 2.28 -8.09 -10.25
C ASN A 173 1.28 -8.92 -11.05
N LYS A 174 0.20 -9.36 -10.39
CA LYS A 174 -0.89 -10.13 -11.01
C LYS A 174 -2.14 -9.25 -11.17
N ASP A 175 -3.03 -9.69 -12.04
CA ASP A 175 -4.28 -8.99 -12.31
C ASP A 175 -5.18 -8.96 -11.07
N ILE A 176 -5.60 -7.75 -10.71
CA ILE A 176 -6.53 -7.41 -9.63
C ILE A 176 -7.56 -6.36 -10.11
N SER A 177 -7.69 -6.18 -11.43
CA SER A 177 -8.59 -5.19 -12.06
C SER A 177 -10.05 -5.40 -11.69
N LYS A 178 -10.44 -6.66 -11.40
CA LYS A 178 -11.82 -7.06 -11.07
C LYS A 178 -12.17 -7.01 -9.59
N TRP A 179 -11.24 -6.59 -8.72
CA TRP A 179 -11.54 -6.43 -7.31
C TRP A 179 -12.58 -5.35 -7.07
N ASN A 180 -13.48 -5.60 -6.13
CA ASN A 180 -14.47 -4.63 -5.71
C ASN A 180 -13.93 -3.82 -4.53
N THR A 181 -13.63 -2.55 -4.78
CA THR A 181 -13.04 -1.65 -3.78
C THR A 181 -14.06 -0.67 -3.19
N SER A 182 -15.36 -0.84 -3.44
CA SER A 182 -16.38 0.17 -3.08
C SER A 182 -16.50 0.44 -1.58
N ASN A 183 -16.14 -0.55 -0.74
CA ASN A 183 -16.15 -0.44 0.71
C ASN A 183 -14.78 -0.11 1.32
N VAL A 184 -13.72 -0.08 0.51
CA VAL A 184 -12.38 0.23 0.99
C VAL A 184 -12.30 1.70 1.38
N THR A 185 -11.88 1.96 2.61
CA THR A 185 -11.68 3.32 3.13
C THR A 185 -10.20 3.69 3.25
N ASN A 186 -9.31 2.69 3.33
CA ASN A 186 -7.88 2.87 3.55
C ASN A 186 -7.04 2.09 2.51
N MET A 187 -6.28 2.80 1.69
CA MET A 187 -5.30 2.25 0.74
C MET A 187 -3.88 2.77 0.99
N ARG A 188 -3.62 3.30 2.19
CA ARG A 188 -2.32 3.84 2.56
C ARG A 188 -1.21 2.86 2.23
N GLY A 189 -0.21 3.28 1.46
CA GLY A 189 1.00 2.50 1.17
C GLY A 189 0.78 1.18 0.44
N MET A 190 -0.40 0.92 -0.14
CA MET A 190 -0.76 -0.40 -0.71
C MET A 190 0.29 -0.93 -1.71
N PHE A 191 0.86 -0.05 -2.55
CA PHE A 191 1.88 -0.38 -3.56
C PHE A 191 3.19 0.39 -3.36
N LYS A 192 3.48 0.85 -2.14
CA LYS A 192 4.75 1.50 -1.81
C LYS A 192 5.93 0.55 -2.06
N HIS A 193 6.97 1.01 -2.75
CA HIS A 193 8.12 0.21 -3.19
C HIS A 193 7.77 -1.05 -4.02
N SER A 194 6.58 -1.10 -4.61
CA SER A 194 6.10 -2.27 -5.36
C SER A 194 6.52 -2.25 -6.83
N GLN A 195 6.59 -3.44 -7.44
CA GLN A 195 6.74 -3.63 -8.88
C GLN A 195 5.40 -3.67 -9.63
N PHE A 196 4.28 -3.54 -8.90
CA PHE A 196 2.94 -3.58 -9.48
C PHE A 196 2.73 -2.48 -10.52
N ASN A 197 2.26 -2.86 -11.70
CA ASN A 197 1.88 -1.94 -12.78
C ASN A 197 0.65 -2.47 -13.56
N GLY A 198 -0.23 -3.19 -12.86
CA GLY A 198 -1.47 -3.73 -13.43
C GLY A 198 -2.55 -2.65 -13.58
N ASP A 199 -3.59 -2.97 -14.34
CA ASP A 199 -4.74 -2.08 -14.51
C ASP A 199 -5.62 -2.05 -13.26
N ILE A 200 -5.89 -0.85 -12.76
CA ILE A 200 -6.75 -0.52 -11.61
C ILE A 200 -7.66 0.68 -11.94
N SER A 201 -7.85 0.98 -13.22
CA SER A 201 -8.61 2.14 -13.69
C SER A 201 -10.09 2.09 -13.33
N GLU A 202 -10.66 0.88 -13.23
CA GLU A 202 -12.07 0.62 -12.94
C GLU A 202 -12.37 0.41 -11.44
N TRP A 203 -11.37 0.59 -10.56
CA TRP A 203 -11.60 0.53 -9.12
C TRP A 203 -12.52 1.65 -8.64
N ASN A 204 -13.48 1.30 -7.78
CA ASN A 204 -14.33 2.28 -7.12
C ASN A 204 -13.61 2.86 -5.89
N THR A 205 -13.11 4.09 -6.01
CA THR A 205 -12.38 4.78 -4.94
C THR A 205 -13.24 5.73 -4.12
N SER A 206 -14.56 5.76 -4.35
CA SER A 206 -15.45 6.80 -3.78
C SER A 206 -15.57 6.80 -2.26
N SER A 207 -15.20 5.70 -1.59
CA SER A 207 -15.20 5.56 -0.12
C SER A 207 -13.85 5.85 0.53
N ILE A 208 -12.78 5.97 -0.25
CA ILE A 208 -11.42 6.08 0.25
C ILE A 208 -11.19 7.45 0.90
N THR A 209 -10.60 7.42 2.09
CA THR A 209 -10.20 8.62 2.84
C THR A 209 -8.69 8.80 2.92
N ASP A 210 -7.91 7.72 2.87
CA ASP A 210 -6.44 7.77 2.96
C ASP A 210 -5.78 7.02 1.78
N MET A 211 -5.01 7.77 0.98
CA MET A 211 -4.18 7.30 -0.13
C MET A 211 -2.70 7.65 0.08
N SER A 212 -2.31 8.06 1.29
CA SER A 212 -0.91 8.40 1.59
C SER A 212 0.02 7.25 1.23
N ASP A 213 1.21 7.58 0.74
CA ASP A 213 2.26 6.62 0.37
C ASP A 213 1.87 5.58 -0.72
N MET A 214 0.66 5.59 -1.28
CA MET A 214 0.11 4.44 -2.05
C MET A 214 1.03 3.94 -3.17
N PHE A 215 1.69 4.86 -3.89
CA PHE A 215 2.65 4.56 -4.96
C PHE A 215 4.06 5.13 -4.70
N TYR A 216 4.41 5.38 -3.44
CA TYR A 216 5.74 5.87 -3.06
C TYR A 216 6.85 4.95 -3.59
N PHE A 217 7.77 5.48 -4.40
CA PHE A 217 8.85 4.73 -5.07
C PHE A 217 8.35 3.49 -5.82
N SER A 218 7.15 3.55 -6.40
CA SER A 218 6.53 2.49 -7.20
C SER A 218 6.87 2.60 -8.69
N GLN A 219 6.77 1.47 -9.39
CA GLN A 219 6.83 1.41 -10.85
C GLN A 219 5.51 1.77 -11.55
N PHE A 220 4.43 1.97 -10.78
CA PHE A 220 3.10 2.20 -11.31
C PHE A 220 3.02 3.45 -12.21
N ASN A 221 2.42 3.28 -13.39
CA ASN A 221 2.12 4.35 -14.35
C ASN A 221 0.82 4.06 -15.12
N GLY A 222 -0.15 3.39 -14.47
CA GLY A 222 -1.45 3.08 -15.05
C GLY A 222 -2.40 4.27 -15.06
N ASP A 223 -3.50 4.17 -15.83
CA ASP A 223 -4.54 5.22 -15.86
C ASP A 223 -5.43 5.15 -14.61
N ILE A 224 -5.56 6.29 -13.92
CA ILE A 224 -6.38 6.47 -12.72
C ILE A 224 -7.21 7.76 -12.80
N ASN A 225 -7.44 8.29 -14.01
CA ASN A 225 -8.17 9.55 -14.22
C ASN A 225 -9.64 9.46 -13.76
N LYS A 226 -10.22 8.25 -13.74
CA LYS A 226 -11.62 8.00 -13.38
C LYS A 226 -11.85 7.88 -11.87
N TRP A 227 -10.78 7.83 -11.09
CA TRP A 227 -10.89 7.67 -9.65
C TRP A 227 -11.65 8.85 -9.02
N ASN A 228 -12.60 8.51 -8.16
CA ASN A 228 -13.31 9.47 -7.33
C ASN A 228 -12.50 9.74 -6.05
N THR A 229 -11.90 10.92 -5.95
CA THR A 229 -11.10 11.34 -4.79
C THR A 229 -11.84 12.28 -3.83
N SER A 230 -13.15 12.49 -4.02
CA SER A 230 -13.93 13.51 -3.29
C SER A 230 -14.04 13.31 -1.76
N ARG A 231 -13.64 12.14 -1.24
CA ARG A 231 -13.58 11.84 0.20
C ARG A 231 -12.15 11.76 0.74
N VAL A 232 -11.13 11.81 -0.12
CA VAL A 232 -9.74 11.67 0.28
C VAL A 232 -9.32 12.89 1.09
N THR A 233 -8.72 12.65 2.25
CA THR A 233 -8.20 13.68 3.15
C THR A 233 -6.68 13.69 3.20
N ASN A 234 -6.02 12.59 2.83
CA ASN A 234 -4.56 12.45 2.86
C ASN A 234 -4.02 11.81 1.57
N MET A 235 -3.14 12.55 0.89
CA MET A 235 -2.39 12.13 -0.31
C MET A 235 -0.87 12.31 -0.13
N SER A 236 -0.41 12.45 1.12
CA SER A 236 1.01 12.66 1.41
C SER A 236 1.87 11.56 0.80
N TYR A 237 2.98 11.94 0.17
CA TYR A 237 3.94 11.03 -0.47
C TYR A 237 3.38 10.09 -1.55
N MET A 238 2.11 10.23 -1.99
CA MET A 238 1.42 9.23 -2.80
C MET A 238 2.19 8.82 -4.06
N PHE A 239 2.86 9.75 -4.73
CA PHE A 239 3.63 9.52 -5.95
C PHE A 239 5.12 9.88 -5.82
N SER A 240 5.61 10.10 -4.60
CA SER A 240 7.01 10.51 -4.42
C SER A 240 7.96 9.42 -4.89
N GLY A 241 8.94 9.78 -5.72
CA GLY A 241 9.88 8.84 -6.34
C GLY A 241 9.24 7.85 -7.33
N SER A 242 7.96 8.01 -7.67
CA SER A 242 7.25 7.10 -8.59
C SER A 242 7.47 7.47 -10.06
N LYS A 243 7.22 6.51 -10.95
CA LYS A 243 7.21 6.71 -12.41
C LYS A 243 5.89 7.28 -12.95
N PHE A 244 4.94 7.57 -12.07
CA PHE A 244 3.60 7.99 -12.47
C PHE A 244 3.63 9.34 -13.18
N ASN A 245 3.03 9.40 -14.38
CA ASN A 245 2.81 10.64 -15.13
C ASN A 245 1.43 10.65 -15.84
N GLY A 246 0.44 9.99 -15.27
CA GLY A 246 -0.93 9.94 -15.80
C GLY A 246 -1.72 11.23 -15.57
N ASP A 247 -2.83 11.40 -16.30
CA ASP A 247 -3.73 12.53 -16.12
C ASP A 247 -4.57 12.37 -14.85
N ILE A 248 -4.44 13.34 -13.93
CA ILE A 248 -5.20 13.45 -12.67
C ILE A 248 -5.87 14.83 -12.54
N SER A 249 -6.00 15.56 -13.63
CA SER A 249 -6.55 16.92 -13.66
C SER A 249 -8.01 17.00 -13.23
N LYS A 250 -8.74 15.88 -13.30
CA LYS A 250 -10.17 15.75 -12.95
C LYS A 250 -10.41 15.34 -11.50
N TRP A 251 -9.36 15.06 -10.73
CA TRP A 251 -9.51 14.68 -9.33
C TRP A 251 -10.14 15.81 -8.51
N ASN A 252 -11.04 15.42 -7.62
CA ASN A 252 -11.62 16.34 -6.65
C ASN A 252 -10.75 16.32 -5.38
N THR A 253 -10.03 17.41 -5.13
CA THR A 253 -9.13 17.56 -3.99
C THR A 253 -9.71 18.41 -2.86
N SER A 254 -10.98 18.82 -2.93
CA SER A 254 -11.58 19.82 -2.03
C SER A 254 -11.63 19.40 -0.55
N LYS A 255 -11.40 18.11 -0.24
CA LYS A 255 -11.31 17.58 1.14
C LYS A 255 -9.89 17.19 1.56
N VAL A 256 -8.92 17.28 0.66
CA VAL A 256 -7.54 16.91 0.95
C VAL A 256 -6.94 17.96 1.88
N LYS A 257 -6.34 17.48 2.97
CA LYS A 257 -5.70 18.30 4.00
C LYS A 257 -4.17 18.19 3.94
N ASN A 258 -3.66 17.05 3.51
CA ASN A 258 -2.24 16.75 3.45
C ASN A 258 -1.85 16.24 2.06
N MET A 259 -0.97 16.98 1.40
CA MET A 259 -0.30 16.62 0.14
C MET A 259 1.23 16.68 0.29
N TYR A 260 1.74 16.64 1.52
CA TYR A 260 3.17 16.75 1.80
C TYR A 260 3.97 15.78 0.94
N SER A 261 4.93 16.30 0.18
CA SER A 261 5.83 15.56 -0.70
C SER A 261 5.16 14.63 -1.71
N MET A 262 3.88 14.85 -2.06
CA MET A 262 3.10 13.96 -2.93
C MET A 262 3.85 13.58 -4.23
N PHE A 263 4.58 14.51 -4.83
CA PHE A 263 5.29 14.34 -6.09
C PHE A 263 6.81 14.55 -5.97
N CYS A 264 7.36 14.59 -4.76
CA CYS A 264 8.79 14.79 -4.54
C CYS A 264 9.61 13.67 -5.22
N TYR A 265 10.62 14.02 -6.01
CA TYR A 265 11.41 13.08 -6.84
C TYR A 265 10.61 12.29 -7.90
N SER A 266 9.37 12.68 -8.19
CA SER A 266 8.56 12.04 -9.25
C SER A 266 8.86 12.64 -10.63
N GLN A 267 8.43 11.94 -11.69
CA GLN A 267 8.47 12.45 -13.06
C GLN A 267 7.22 13.25 -13.45
N PHE A 268 6.31 13.50 -12.50
CA PHE A 268 5.00 14.04 -12.77
C PHE A 268 5.06 15.49 -13.30
N ASN A 269 4.42 15.73 -14.44
CA ASN A 269 4.30 17.05 -15.07
C ASN A 269 2.86 17.37 -15.53
N GLY A 270 1.86 16.64 -15.00
CA GLY A 270 0.46 16.79 -15.36
C GLY A 270 -0.18 18.10 -14.88
N ASP A 271 -1.34 18.42 -15.47
CA ASP A 271 -2.12 19.62 -15.12
C ASP A 271 -2.90 19.40 -13.83
N ILE A 272 -2.65 20.26 -12.84
CA ILE A 272 -3.36 20.31 -11.55
C ILE A 272 -3.98 21.69 -11.28
N SER A 273 -4.10 22.53 -12.31
CA SER A 273 -4.59 23.92 -12.18
C SER A 273 -6.04 24.03 -11.67
N LYS A 274 -6.82 22.94 -11.78
CA LYS A 274 -8.22 22.86 -11.35
C LYS A 274 -8.41 22.28 -9.96
N TRP A 275 -7.34 21.83 -9.32
CA TRP A 275 -7.43 21.28 -7.97
C TRP A 275 -7.83 22.36 -6.97
N ASP A 276 -8.79 22.03 -6.09
CA ASP A 276 -9.09 22.82 -4.91
C ASP A 276 -8.12 22.42 -3.80
N THR A 277 -7.18 23.30 -3.49
CA THR A 277 -6.16 23.10 -2.46
C THR A 277 -6.40 23.99 -1.24
N SER A 278 -7.62 24.52 -1.07
CA SER A 278 -7.94 25.49 -0.01
C SER A 278 -7.78 24.94 1.42
N LEU A 279 -7.90 23.62 1.60
CA LEU A 279 -7.70 22.93 2.88
C LEU A 279 -6.30 22.33 3.05
N VAL A 280 -5.44 22.40 2.03
CA VAL A 280 -4.11 21.76 2.05
C VAL A 280 -3.13 22.66 2.82
N THR A 281 -2.63 22.18 3.95
CA THR A 281 -1.75 22.97 4.83
C THR A 281 -0.29 22.97 4.40
N ASP A 282 0.12 21.97 3.63
CA ASP A 282 1.50 21.67 3.22
C ASP A 282 1.68 21.77 1.71
N ILE A 283 0.86 22.57 1.04
CA ILE A 283 0.83 22.65 -0.43
C ILE A 283 2.21 23.04 -0.98
N ASN A 284 2.96 23.88 -0.26
CA ASN A 284 4.32 24.31 -0.64
C ASN A 284 5.33 23.15 -0.67
N ASP A 285 5.06 22.07 0.04
CA ASP A 285 5.93 20.90 0.13
C ASP A 285 5.49 19.77 -0.80
N ILE A 286 4.56 20.02 -1.74
CA ILE A 286 3.99 18.97 -2.61
C ILE A 286 5.05 18.28 -3.51
N GLY A 287 6.19 18.92 -3.76
CA GLY A 287 7.32 18.35 -4.50
C GLY A 287 7.28 18.53 -6.03
N ILE A 288 6.36 19.35 -6.54
CA ILE A 288 6.29 19.79 -7.95
C ILE A 288 5.96 21.28 -8.05
N LYS A 289 6.22 21.84 -9.23
CA LYS A 289 5.76 23.18 -9.61
C LYS A 289 4.25 23.19 -9.79
N ILE A 290 3.53 24.02 -9.03
CA ILE A 290 2.11 24.24 -9.28
C ILE A 290 1.91 25.49 -10.15
N VAL A 291 1.48 25.28 -11.39
CA VAL A 291 1.06 26.37 -12.28
C VAL A 291 -0.43 26.63 -12.12
N LYS A 292 -0.79 27.83 -11.65
CA LYS A 292 -2.18 28.30 -11.51
C LYS A 292 -2.86 28.51 -12.86
N LYS A 293 -2.13 29.10 -13.81
CA LYS A 293 -2.64 29.42 -15.14
C LYS A 293 -1.49 29.56 -16.11
N TRP A 294 -1.61 28.93 -17.27
CA TRP A 294 -0.82 29.25 -18.45
C TRP A 294 -1.55 30.28 -19.31
N THR A 295 -0.81 31.26 -19.82
CA THR A 295 -1.29 32.21 -20.82
C THR A 295 -0.24 32.33 -21.92
N ILE A 296 -0.67 32.33 -23.17
CA ILE A 296 0.20 32.66 -24.30
C ILE A 296 -0.04 34.13 -24.62
N ILE A 297 1.03 34.91 -24.64
CA ILE A 297 1.00 36.32 -25.01
C ILE A 297 1.77 36.51 -26.31
N LYS A 298 1.20 37.28 -27.24
CA LYS A 298 1.86 37.64 -28.50
C LYS A 298 2.66 38.91 -28.30
N VAL A 299 3.96 38.83 -28.50
CA VAL A 299 4.86 39.99 -28.40
C VAL A 299 5.79 39.98 -29.61
N ASP A 300 5.74 41.04 -30.41
CA ASP A 300 6.48 41.18 -31.67
C ASP A 300 6.38 39.96 -32.61
N LYS A 301 5.16 39.41 -32.75
CA LYS A 301 4.86 38.22 -33.57
C LYS A 301 5.47 36.90 -33.07
N LYS A 302 6.09 36.88 -31.88
CA LYS A 302 6.47 35.65 -31.17
C LYS A 302 5.43 35.30 -30.11
N ASP A 303 5.11 34.02 -29.99
CA ASP A 303 4.26 33.51 -28.91
C ASP A 303 5.13 33.23 -27.68
N ILE A 304 4.85 33.93 -26.58
CA ILE A 304 5.56 33.78 -25.30
C ILE A 304 4.62 33.08 -24.31
N LYS A 305 5.06 31.95 -23.75
CA LYS A 305 4.34 31.29 -22.65
C LYS A 305 4.67 31.98 -21.34
N CYS A 306 3.66 32.52 -20.68
CA CYS A 306 3.75 33.01 -19.31
C CYS A 306 2.84 32.20 -18.39
N CYS A 307 3.21 32.12 -17.12
CA CYS A 307 2.40 31.44 -16.13
C CYS A 307 2.24 32.28 -14.86
N VAL A 308 1.11 32.06 -14.20
CA VAL A 308 0.90 32.42 -12.81
C VAL A 308 1.17 31.18 -11.99
N LEU A 309 2.09 31.28 -11.04
CA LEU A 309 2.42 30.18 -10.14
C LEU A 309 1.50 30.25 -8.91
N LEU A 310 1.06 29.10 -8.41
CA LEU A 310 0.25 29.03 -7.18
C LEU A 310 1.10 29.28 -5.92
N GLN A 311 2.43 29.20 -6.06
CA GLN A 311 3.41 29.31 -4.99
C GLN A 311 4.64 30.12 -5.45
N PRO A 312 5.46 30.65 -4.53
CA PRO A 312 6.82 31.03 -4.85
C PRO A 312 7.63 29.76 -5.18
N ILE A 313 8.10 29.63 -6.42
CA ILE A 313 8.73 28.39 -6.89
C ILE A 313 10.26 28.54 -6.96
N GLU A 314 10.96 27.48 -6.56
CA GLU A 314 12.40 27.25 -6.74
C GLU A 314 12.69 26.57 -8.08
N ASN A 315 12.55 27.30 -9.19
CA ASN A 315 12.94 26.81 -10.51
C ASN A 315 13.26 27.97 -11.46
N GLU A 316 14.02 27.67 -12.51
CA GLU A 316 14.42 28.61 -13.56
C GLU A 316 13.20 29.22 -14.29
N PHE A 317 12.65 30.25 -13.69
CA PHE A 317 11.71 31.17 -14.29
C PHE A 317 12.22 32.57 -14.01
N ILE A 318 12.00 33.46 -14.97
CA ILE A 318 12.19 34.87 -14.76
C ILE A 318 10.86 35.40 -14.23
N LYS A 319 10.88 35.95 -13.02
CA LYS A 319 9.71 36.58 -12.41
C LYS A 319 9.82 38.09 -12.49
N CYS A 320 8.83 38.74 -13.08
CA CYS A 320 8.75 40.20 -13.07
C CYS A 320 8.36 40.68 -11.68
N SER A 321 9.22 41.48 -11.04
CA SER A 321 8.96 42.07 -9.73
C SER A 321 7.80 43.06 -9.72
N THR A 322 7.50 43.69 -10.86
CA THR A 322 6.40 44.66 -10.99
C THR A 322 5.04 43.99 -11.19
N CYS A 323 4.92 43.06 -12.15
CA CYS A 323 3.63 42.45 -12.48
C CYS A 323 3.45 41.04 -11.91
N ASN A 324 4.45 40.53 -11.17
CA ASN A 324 4.45 39.23 -10.50
C ASN A 324 4.28 38.00 -11.43
N ASN A 325 4.32 38.21 -12.76
CA ASN A 325 4.21 37.14 -13.76
C ASN A 325 5.53 36.38 -13.91
N CYS A 326 5.43 35.07 -14.15
CA CYS A 326 6.58 34.20 -14.35
C CYS A 326 6.68 33.78 -15.82
N PHE A 327 7.91 33.78 -16.32
CA PHE A 327 8.28 33.51 -17.71
C PHE A 327 9.27 32.35 -17.73
N ASP A 328 9.07 31.42 -18.66
CA ASP A 328 10.01 30.33 -18.92
C ASP A 328 11.44 30.85 -19.13
N ILE A 329 12.46 30.16 -18.61
CA ILE A 329 13.86 30.61 -18.72
C ILE A 329 14.36 30.71 -20.17
N SER A 330 13.77 29.96 -21.11
CA SER A 330 14.08 30.08 -22.55
C SER A 330 13.80 31.49 -23.09
N ILE A 331 12.97 32.29 -22.41
CA ILE A 331 12.73 33.71 -22.72
C ILE A 331 13.97 34.56 -22.40
N LYS A 332 14.84 34.12 -21.50
CA LYS A 332 16.13 34.78 -21.24
C LYS A 332 17.01 34.78 -22.49
N GLU A 333 17.20 33.60 -23.07
CA GLU A 333 18.18 33.35 -24.13
C GLU A 333 17.80 33.96 -25.49
N GLY A 334 16.56 34.47 -25.65
CA GLY A 334 16.11 35.05 -26.92
C GLY A 334 15.23 36.30 -26.84
N TRP A 335 14.85 36.77 -25.65
CA TRP A 335 14.03 37.99 -25.47
C TRP A 335 14.69 39.01 -24.56
N ILE A 336 15.28 38.58 -23.42
CA ILE A 336 15.99 39.51 -22.53
C ILE A 336 17.18 40.13 -23.25
N ASP A 337 17.95 39.31 -23.97
CA ASP A 337 19.13 39.76 -24.72
C ASP A 337 18.77 40.80 -25.80
N ASP A 338 17.56 40.73 -26.37
CA ASP A 338 17.09 41.65 -27.43
C ASP A 338 16.28 42.86 -26.92
N LYS A 339 15.53 42.74 -25.81
CA LYS A 339 14.49 43.73 -25.40
C LYS A 339 14.58 44.25 -23.98
N ASN A 340 15.42 43.66 -23.12
CA ASN A 340 15.73 44.05 -21.73
C ASN A 340 14.57 44.53 -20.82
N SER A 341 13.32 44.17 -21.13
CA SER A 341 12.11 44.62 -20.42
C SER A 341 11.04 43.53 -20.37
N CYS A 342 10.17 43.58 -19.36
CA CYS A 342 9.10 42.61 -19.17
C CYS A 342 8.04 42.75 -20.27
N PRO A 343 7.68 41.67 -20.99
CA PRO A 343 6.70 41.74 -22.07
C PRO A 343 5.28 42.12 -21.61
N MET A 344 4.97 41.98 -20.32
CA MET A 344 3.63 42.24 -19.78
C MET A 344 3.45 43.65 -19.23
N CYS A 345 4.48 44.22 -18.62
CA CYS A 345 4.39 45.54 -18.00
C CYS A 345 5.38 46.55 -18.56
N THR A 346 6.22 46.16 -19.54
CA THR A 346 7.23 47.00 -20.22
C THR A 346 8.31 47.58 -19.32
N VAL A 347 8.28 47.27 -18.01
CA VAL A 347 9.30 47.70 -17.06
C VAL A 347 10.60 46.97 -17.36
N GLU A 348 11.69 47.73 -17.44
CA GLU A 348 13.04 47.19 -17.56
C GLU A 348 13.31 46.15 -16.47
N TRP A 349 14.00 45.09 -16.85
CA TRP A 349 14.37 44.07 -15.89
C TRP A 349 15.44 44.57 -14.91
N LYS A 350 15.02 45.18 -13.80
CA LYS A 350 15.91 45.57 -12.70
C LYS A 350 16.09 44.38 -11.76
N ASN A 351 17.32 43.87 -11.68
CA ASN A 351 17.67 42.62 -10.98
C ASN A 351 16.90 41.43 -11.54
N ASN A 352 17.32 40.95 -12.72
CA ASN A 352 16.98 39.66 -13.34
C ASN A 352 17.34 38.49 -12.42
N LYS A 353 16.72 38.42 -11.24
CA LYS A 353 16.86 37.29 -10.34
C LYS A 353 16.21 36.11 -11.07
N VAL A 354 17.05 35.30 -11.70
CA VAL A 354 16.69 33.92 -11.97
C VAL A 354 16.52 33.33 -10.58
N TYR A 355 15.30 32.89 -10.27
CA TYR A 355 15.04 32.22 -9.01
C TYR A 355 15.59 30.80 -9.13
N LEU A 356 16.90 30.69 -8.93
CA LEU A 356 17.66 29.47 -8.80
C LEU A 356 17.97 29.30 -7.33
N MET A 357 17.49 28.25 -6.67
CA MET A 357 18.18 27.73 -5.49
C MET A 357 17.66 26.34 -5.10
N LYS A 358 18.64 25.41 -5.10
CA LYS A 358 18.77 24.04 -4.57
C LYS A 358 17.55 23.15 -4.37
#